data_AF-A0A0D7KF69-F1
#
_entry.id   AF-A0A0D7KF69-F1
#
_cell.length_a   1.000
_cell.length_b   1.000
_cell.length_c   1.000
_cell.angle_alpha   90.00
_cell.angle_beta   90.00
_cell.angle_gamma   90.00
#
_symmetry.space_group_name_H-M   'P 1'
#
loop_
_entity.id
_entity.type
_entity.pdbx_description
1 polymer ?
#
loop_
_entity_poly.entity_id
_entity_poly.type
_entity_poly.pdbx_seq_one_letter_code
_entity_poly.pdbx_strand_id
1 'polypeptide(L)'
;QRRMLQEAVNRWWPSLLMFFGPPEGGTVSSNQQMNIRYKIRTQTNEELRQAFFHKYVNRIYHLGLTLPDDTIRYDEAEGVWHYQQPDWDLFVQIVRGNGPCSAQRLRLRKMSYEEAEWVREAMVAPPPRTSYAAGGGAI
;
A
#
# COMPACT_ATOMS: atom_id res chain seq x y z
N GLN A 1 -9.71 -10.29 -23.67
CA GLN A 1 -8.84 -9.93 -22.52
C GLN A 1 -8.63 -8.42 -22.37
N ARG A 2 -8.43 -7.64 -23.45
CA ARG A 2 -8.23 -6.16 -23.38
C ARG A 2 -9.28 -5.40 -22.55
N ARG A 3 -10.56 -5.77 -22.65
CA ARG A 3 -11.64 -5.18 -21.83
C ARG A 3 -11.41 -5.35 -20.32
N MET A 4 -11.03 -6.55 -19.87
CA MET A 4 -10.73 -6.79 -18.45
C MET A 4 -9.54 -5.96 -17.96
N LEU A 5 -8.54 -5.77 -18.82
CA LEU A 5 -7.38 -4.94 -18.50
C LEU A 5 -7.77 -3.47 -18.38
N GLN A 6 -8.60 -2.95 -19.30
CA GLN A 6 -9.12 -1.60 -19.22
C GLN A 6 -10.00 -1.39 -17.97
N GLU A 7 -10.88 -2.35 -17.65
CA GLU A 7 -11.69 -2.33 -16.43
C GLU A 7 -10.83 -2.29 -15.17
N ALA A 8 -9.70 -3.02 -15.16
CA ALA A 8 -8.75 -2.98 -14.07
C ALA A 8 -8.07 -1.60 -13.95
N VAL A 9 -7.61 -1.01 -15.07
CA VAL A 9 -7.04 0.36 -15.07
C VAL A 9 -8.05 1.36 -14.51
N ASN A 10 -9.29 1.34 -15.02
CA ASN A 10 -10.34 2.26 -14.58
C ASN A 10 -10.62 2.14 -13.08
N ARG A 11 -10.65 0.91 -12.56
CA ARG A 11 -10.93 0.64 -11.14
C ARG A 11 -9.80 1.06 -10.22
N TRP A 12 -8.55 0.80 -10.61
CA TRP A 12 -7.40 0.98 -9.74
C TRP A 12 -6.81 2.39 -9.82
N TRP A 13 -7.08 3.15 -10.88
CA TRP A 13 -6.49 4.48 -11.09
C TRP A 13 -6.63 5.42 -9.88
N PRO A 14 -7.83 5.63 -9.28
CA PRO A 14 -7.96 6.54 -8.13
C PRO A 14 -7.11 6.10 -6.93
N SER A 15 -7.04 4.79 -6.68
CA SER A 15 -6.23 4.24 -5.59
C SER A 15 -4.72 4.39 -5.84
N LEU A 16 -4.28 4.29 -7.10
CA LEU A 16 -2.88 4.51 -7.48
C LEU A 16 -2.46 5.96 -7.28
N LEU A 17 -3.34 6.93 -7.55
CA LEU A 17 -3.08 8.35 -7.27
C LEU A 17 -2.92 8.64 -5.78
N MET A 18 -3.79 8.02 -4.96
CA MET A 18 -3.80 8.15 -3.50
C MET A 18 -2.63 7.43 -2.82
N PHE A 19 -2.04 6.42 -3.46
CA PHE A 19 -1.03 5.51 -2.87
C PHE A 19 0.17 6.24 -2.26
N PHE A 20 0.64 7.31 -2.91
CA PHE A 20 1.78 8.09 -2.45
C PHE A 20 1.44 9.04 -1.30
N GLY A 21 0.15 9.25 -1.01
CA GLY A 21 -0.33 10.21 -0.01
C GLY A 21 -0.51 11.63 -0.56
N PRO A 22 -1.08 12.55 0.23
CA PRO A 22 -1.41 13.90 -0.23
C PRO A 22 -0.16 14.72 -0.57
N PRO A 23 -0.23 15.64 -1.55
CA PRO A 23 0.88 16.54 -1.88
C PRO A 23 1.17 17.53 -0.74
N GLU A 24 2.30 18.22 -0.81
CA GLU A 24 2.57 19.37 0.06
C GLU A 24 1.52 20.47 -0.12
N GLY A 25 1.20 21.18 0.97
CA GLY A 25 0.32 22.35 0.93
C GLY A 25 -1.15 22.06 0.59
N GLY A 26 -1.54 20.78 0.49
CA GLY A 26 -2.91 20.36 0.28
C GLY A 26 -3.78 20.45 1.54
N THR A 27 -5.05 20.06 1.40
CA THR A 27 -6.05 20.06 2.48
C THR A 27 -5.77 18.98 3.54
N VAL A 28 -5.09 17.90 3.16
CA VAL A 28 -4.75 16.78 4.05
C VAL A 28 -3.26 16.82 4.38
N SER A 29 -2.94 16.82 5.68
CA SER A 29 -1.56 16.85 6.16
C SER A 29 -0.87 15.49 6.04
N SER A 30 0.46 15.52 5.94
CA SER A 30 1.31 14.33 5.92
C SER A 30 2.66 14.61 6.58
N ASN A 31 3.31 13.58 7.15
CA ASN A 31 4.61 13.67 7.85
C ASN A 31 5.80 13.84 6.90
N GLN A 32 5.52 14.27 5.69
CA GLN A 32 6.32 14.07 4.50
C GLN A 32 7.59 14.95 4.51
N GLN A 33 7.42 16.21 4.93
CA GLN A 33 8.52 17.16 5.11
C GLN A 33 9.43 16.76 6.28
N MET A 34 8.85 16.24 7.36
CA MET A 34 9.60 15.76 8.52
C MET A 34 10.46 14.54 8.15
N ASN A 35 9.89 13.60 7.39
CA ASN A 35 10.60 12.42 6.93
C ASN A 35 11.77 12.77 5.99
N ILE A 36 11.62 13.79 5.15
CA ILE A 36 12.71 14.31 4.31
C ILE A 36 13.79 14.96 5.17
N ARG A 37 13.40 15.81 6.13
CA ARG A 37 14.33 16.48 7.05
C ARG A 37 15.20 15.48 7.81
N TYR A 38 14.62 14.38 8.28
CA TYR A 38 15.34 13.32 8.99
C TYR A 38 15.91 12.23 8.08
N LYS A 39 15.88 12.41 6.75
CA LYS A 39 16.42 11.46 5.77
C LYS A 39 15.81 10.04 5.86
N ILE A 40 14.59 9.93 6.38
CA ILE A 40 13.79 8.69 6.33
C ILE A 40 13.36 8.41 4.89
N ARG A 41 13.17 9.47 4.10
CA ARG A 41 12.93 9.41 2.65
C ARG A 41 13.61 10.57 1.94
N THR A 42 13.83 10.42 0.64
CA THR A 42 14.53 11.41 -0.19
C THR A 42 13.61 12.25 -1.07
N GLN A 43 12.37 11.80 -1.30
CA GLN A 43 11.45 12.43 -2.24
C GLN A 43 10.10 12.79 -1.58
N THR A 44 9.43 13.78 -2.15
CA THR A 44 8.06 14.17 -1.82
C THR A 44 7.03 13.15 -2.34
N ASN A 45 5.81 13.23 -1.83
CA ASN A 45 4.71 12.40 -2.33
C ASN A 45 4.40 12.72 -3.78
N GLU A 46 4.45 14.00 -4.17
CA GLU A 46 4.24 14.44 -5.55
C GLU A 46 5.37 13.98 -6.47
N GLU A 47 6.64 14.11 -6.06
CA GLU A 47 7.78 13.64 -6.85
C GLU A 47 7.71 12.13 -7.12
N LEU A 48 7.33 11.33 -6.11
CA LEU A 48 7.15 9.88 -6.28
C LEU A 48 6.01 9.56 -7.25
N ARG A 49 4.93 10.34 -7.22
CA ARG A 49 3.80 10.17 -8.15
C ARG A 49 4.17 10.56 -9.57
N GLN A 50 4.87 11.67 -9.77
CA GLN A 50 5.39 12.08 -11.08
C GLN A 50 6.35 11.03 -11.65
N ALA A 51 7.26 10.51 -10.82
CA ALA A 51 8.16 9.42 -11.23
C ALA A 51 7.39 8.16 -11.66
N PHE A 52 6.28 7.83 -10.99
CA PHE A 52 5.37 6.77 -11.41
C PHE A 52 4.74 7.08 -12.79
N PHE A 53 4.27 8.30 -13.03
CA PHE A 53 3.69 8.67 -14.32
C PHE A 53 4.69 8.59 -15.48
N HIS A 54 5.90 9.15 -15.30
CA HIS A 54 6.97 9.03 -16.30
C HIS A 54 7.26 7.57 -16.66
N LYS A 55 7.22 6.68 -15.67
CA LYS A 55 7.49 5.27 -15.90
C LYS A 55 6.37 4.55 -16.62
N TYR A 56 5.10 4.85 -16.31
CA TYR A 56 3.99 3.98 -16.68
C TYR A 56 2.93 4.59 -17.62
N VAL A 57 2.70 5.90 -17.63
CA VAL A 57 1.60 6.49 -18.43
C VAL A 57 1.78 6.20 -19.92
N ASN A 58 2.97 6.48 -20.47
CA ASN A 58 3.25 6.17 -21.87
C ASN A 58 3.18 4.66 -22.16
N ARG A 59 3.54 3.79 -21.21
CA ARG A 59 3.41 2.34 -21.37
C ARG A 59 1.95 1.90 -21.44
N ILE A 60 1.07 2.51 -20.64
CA ILE A 60 -0.38 2.27 -20.67
C ILE A 60 -0.93 2.64 -22.06
N TYR A 61 -0.54 3.81 -22.59
CA TYR A 61 -0.92 4.22 -23.94
C TYR A 61 -0.36 3.33 -25.04
N HIS A 62 0.89 2.89 -24.94
CA HIS A 62 1.48 1.94 -25.90
C HIS A 62 0.78 0.58 -25.91
N LEU A 63 0.16 0.17 -24.79
CA LEU A 63 -0.69 -1.02 -24.72
C LEU A 63 -2.10 -0.78 -25.30
N GLY A 64 -2.38 0.42 -25.80
CA GLY A 64 -3.68 0.84 -26.32
C GLY A 64 -4.75 0.95 -25.24
N LEU A 65 -4.36 1.17 -23.99
CA LEU A 65 -5.29 1.44 -22.89
C LEU A 65 -5.45 2.95 -22.73
N THR A 66 -6.55 3.35 -22.11
CA THR A 66 -6.79 4.74 -21.71
C THR A 66 -6.71 4.88 -20.20
N LEU A 67 -6.47 6.11 -19.74
CA LEU A 67 -6.60 6.47 -18.33
C LEU A 67 -7.95 7.14 -18.09
N PRO A 68 -8.62 6.89 -16.97
CA PRO A 68 -9.90 7.52 -16.63
C PRO A 68 -9.68 8.94 -16.07
N ASP A 69 -8.94 9.76 -16.82
CA ASP A 69 -8.61 11.15 -16.50
C ASP A 69 -8.36 11.91 -17.80
N ASP A 70 -9.33 12.74 -18.21
CA ASP A 70 -9.24 13.50 -19.47
C ASP A 70 -8.26 14.69 -19.37
N THR A 71 -7.82 15.04 -18.16
CA THR A 71 -6.88 16.15 -17.93
C THR A 71 -5.43 15.70 -18.00
N ILE A 72 -5.18 14.38 -18.02
CA ILE A 72 -3.82 13.88 -17.94
C ILE A 72 -3.03 14.21 -19.21
N ARG A 73 -1.95 14.98 -19.04
CA ARG A 73 -1.07 15.38 -20.14
C ARG A 73 0.34 15.62 -19.64
N TYR A 74 1.32 15.35 -20.49
CA TYR A 74 2.70 15.71 -20.22
C TYR A 74 2.96 17.14 -20.65
N ASP A 75 3.60 17.92 -19.78
CA ASP A 75 4.09 19.25 -20.07
C ASP A 75 5.60 19.20 -20.34
N GLU A 76 5.99 19.41 -21.59
CA GLU A 76 7.41 19.37 -21.98
C GLU A 76 8.21 20.54 -21.43
N ALA A 77 7.58 21.70 -21.21
CA ALA A 77 8.27 22.89 -20.72
C ALA A 77 8.59 22.78 -19.22
N GLU A 78 7.65 22.23 -18.45
CA GLU A 78 7.81 22.03 -17.00
C GLU A 78 8.42 20.66 -16.65
N GLY A 79 8.37 19.70 -17.57
CA GLY A 79 8.87 18.35 -17.36
C GLY A 79 8.01 17.50 -16.41
N VAL A 80 6.71 17.82 -16.29
CA VAL A 80 5.77 17.18 -15.35
C VAL A 80 4.49 16.72 -16.04
N TRP A 81 3.79 15.76 -15.43
CA TRP A 81 2.43 15.41 -15.83
C TRP A 81 1.42 16.25 -15.07
N HIS A 82 0.52 16.91 -15.81
CA HIS A 82 -0.72 17.43 -15.26
C HIS A 82 -1.75 16.30 -15.21
N TYR A 83 -2.58 16.27 -14.17
CA TYR A 83 -3.59 15.25 -13.94
C TYR A 83 -4.63 15.76 -12.94
N GLN A 84 -5.78 15.09 -12.88
CA GLN A 84 -6.84 15.41 -11.94
C GLN A 84 -6.46 14.88 -10.55
N GLN A 85 -6.45 15.76 -9.55
CA GLN A 85 -6.22 15.37 -8.17
C GLN A 85 -7.30 14.39 -7.68
N PRO A 86 -6.94 13.33 -6.93
CA PRO A 86 -7.92 12.41 -6.38
C PRO A 86 -8.74 13.08 -5.28
N ASP A 87 -9.87 12.47 -4.93
CA ASP A 87 -10.69 12.88 -3.80
C ASP A 87 -9.94 12.61 -2.46
N TRP A 88 -9.37 13.67 -1.90
CA TRP A 88 -8.60 13.59 -0.66
C TRP A 88 -9.48 13.35 0.58
N ASP A 89 -10.77 13.68 0.55
CA ASP A 89 -11.69 13.37 1.64
C ASP A 89 -12.00 11.87 1.68
N LEU A 90 -12.22 11.27 0.50
CA LEU A 90 -12.33 9.82 0.35
C LEU A 90 -11.05 9.11 0.82
N PHE A 91 -9.88 9.65 0.50
CA PHE A 91 -8.61 9.13 1.00
C PHE A 91 -8.58 9.09 2.55
N VAL A 92 -8.99 10.17 3.21
CA VAL A 92 -9.05 10.22 4.68
C VAL A 92 -10.01 9.16 5.24
N GLN A 93 -11.16 8.95 4.61
CA GLN A 93 -12.10 7.89 5.01
C GLN A 93 -11.46 6.50 4.91
N ILE A 94 -10.77 6.22 3.80
CA ILE A 94 -10.11 4.93 3.57
C ILE A 94 -9.03 4.67 4.63
N VAL A 95 -8.16 5.66 4.90
CA VAL A 95 -7.07 5.56 5.88
C VAL A 95 -7.61 5.35 7.29
N ARG A 96 -8.77 5.93 7.63
CA ARG A 96 -9.46 5.74 8.91
C ARG A 96 -10.16 4.38 9.03
N GLY A 97 -10.06 3.52 8.02
CA GLY A 97 -10.66 2.18 8.06
C GLY A 97 -12.08 2.11 7.50
N ASN A 98 -12.57 3.16 6.84
CA ASN A 98 -13.89 3.19 6.18
C ASN A 98 -13.81 2.91 4.68
N GLY A 99 -12.77 2.20 4.24
CA GLY A 99 -12.60 1.78 2.84
C GLY A 99 -13.38 0.50 2.50
N PRO A 100 -13.53 0.17 1.19
CA PRO A 100 -14.41 -0.90 0.73
C PRO A 100 -14.17 -2.28 1.36
N CYS A 101 -12.92 -2.61 1.67
CA CYS A 101 -12.53 -3.90 2.27
C CYS A 101 -11.88 -3.75 3.65
N SER A 102 -11.92 -2.57 4.27
CA SER A 102 -11.17 -2.29 5.50
C SER A 102 -11.62 -3.17 6.66
N ALA A 103 -12.94 -3.28 6.91
CA ALA A 103 -13.48 -4.14 7.95
C ALA A 103 -13.15 -5.63 7.72
N GLN A 104 -13.24 -6.10 6.47
CA GLN A 104 -12.90 -7.48 6.12
C GLN A 104 -11.41 -7.77 6.32
N ARG A 105 -10.52 -6.85 5.94
CA ARG A 105 -9.07 -6.97 6.14
C ARG A 105 -8.69 -7.03 7.61
N LEU A 106 -9.26 -6.14 8.43
CA LEU A 106 -9.04 -6.14 9.88
C LEU A 106 -9.56 -7.43 10.53
N ARG A 107 -10.76 -7.88 10.15
CA ARG A 107 -11.33 -9.14 10.63
C ARG A 107 -10.43 -10.32 10.30
N LEU A 108 -9.97 -10.43 9.04
CA LEU A 108 -9.08 -11.50 8.62
C LEU A 108 -7.78 -11.50 9.43
N ARG A 109 -7.18 -10.33 9.67
CA ARG A 109 -5.97 -10.20 10.50
C ARG A 109 -6.21 -10.61 11.94
N LYS A 110 -7.32 -10.17 12.54
CA LYS A 110 -7.72 -10.53 13.91
C LYS A 110 -7.91 -12.04 14.03
N MET A 111 -8.72 -12.62 13.15
CA MET A 111 -9.00 -14.06 13.11
C MET A 111 -7.71 -14.87 12.93
N SER A 112 -6.87 -14.51 11.97
CA SER A 112 -5.58 -15.20 11.74
C SER A 112 -4.66 -15.14 12.97
N TYR A 113 -4.71 -14.02 13.71
CA TYR A 113 -3.94 -13.88 14.95
C TYR A 113 -4.54 -14.74 16.06
N GLU A 114 -5.85 -14.69 16.29
CA GLU A 114 -6.53 -15.47 17.34
C GLU A 114 -6.38 -16.98 17.09
N GLU A 115 -6.64 -17.46 15.88
CA GLU A 115 -6.56 -18.88 15.54
C GLU A 115 -5.12 -19.44 15.63
N ALA A 116 -4.10 -18.59 15.42
CA ALA A 116 -2.70 -18.99 15.54
C ALA A 116 -2.13 -18.81 16.95
N GLU A 117 -2.95 -18.57 17.97
CA GLU A 117 -2.52 -18.39 19.36
C GLU A 117 -1.70 -19.58 19.87
N TRP A 118 -2.24 -20.79 19.73
CA TRP A 118 -1.57 -22.01 20.19
C TRP A 118 -0.19 -22.22 19.55
N VAL A 119 -0.02 -21.82 18.28
CA VAL A 119 1.28 -21.90 17.60
C VAL A 119 2.27 -20.93 18.24
N ARG A 120 1.83 -19.69 18.51
CA ARG A 120 2.69 -18.70 19.17
C ARG A 120 3.07 -19.16 20.57
N GLU A 121 2.13 -19.72 21.33
CA GLU A 121 2.39 -20.28 22.65
C GLU A 121 3.39 -21.43 22.61
N ALA A 122 3.22 -22.37 21.67
CA ALA A 122 4.15 -23.49 21.51
C ALA A 122 5.56 -23.05 21.13
N MET A 123 5.70 -21.99 20.33
CA MET A 123 7.00 -21.46 19.90
C MET A 123 7.77 -20.73 21.00
N VAL A 124 7.09 -20.20 22.02
CA VAL A 124 7.73 -19.54 23.17
C VAL A 124 7.82 -20.44 24.40
N ALA A 125 7.16 -21.61 24.38
CA ALA A 125 7.22 -22.56 25.46
C ALA A 125 8.67 -23.11 25.62
N PRO A 126 9.17 -23.22 26.86
CA PRO A 126 10.44 -23.89 27.10
C PRO A 126 10.36 -25.35 26.59
N PRO A 127 11.47 -25.90 26.08
CA PRO A 127 11.47 -27.28 25.60
C PRO A 127 10.98 -28.22 26.72
N PRO A 128 10.20 -29.26 26.38
CA PRO A 128 9.69 -30.19 27.38
C PRO A 128 10.86 -30.75 28.17
N ARG A 129 10.74 -30.80 29.51
CA ARG A 129 11.76 -31.41 30.35
C ARG A 129 11.91 -32.87 29.96
N THR A 130 13.04 -33.21 29.35
CA THR A 130 13.42 -34.60 29.11
C THR A 130 13.61 -35.27 30.46
N SER A 131 12.59 -35.99 30.95
CA SER A 131 12.80 -36.94 32.03
C SER A 131 13.57 -38.12 31.43
N TYR A 132 14.89 -38.09 31.54
CA TYR A 132 15.67 -39.32 31.43
C TYR A 132 15.22 -40.20 32.59
N ALA A 133 14.33 -41.16 32.31
CA ALA A 133 14.16 -42.29 33.21
C ALA A 133 15.50 -43.03 33.20
N ALA A 134 16.30 -42.80 34.24
CA ALA A 134 17.42 -43.66 34.57
C ALA A 134 16.85 -45.06 34.83
N GLY A 135 16.75 -45.85 33.76
CA GLY A 135 16.44 -47.26 33.84
C GLY A 135 17.51 -47.91 34.70
N GLY A 136 17.12 -48.31 35.90
CA GLY A 136 17.93 -49.14 36.77
C GLY A 136 18.24 -50.46 36.06
N GLY A 137 19.51 -50.67 35.76
CA GLY A 137 20.11 -51.98 35.55
C GLY A 137 21.14 -52.19 36.63
N ALA A 138 20.72 -52.78 37.76
CA ALA A 138 21.63 -53.32 38.75
C ALA A 138 22.25 -54.61 38.18
N ILE A 139 23.57 -54.73 38.34
CA ILE A 139 24.40 -55.89 38.02
C ILE A 139 24.23 -56.94 39.11
#